data_AF-A0A645CBA1-F1
#
_entry.id   AF-A0A645CBA1-F1
#
_cell.length_a   1.000
_cell.length_b   1.000
_cell.length_c   1.000
_cell.angle_alpha   90.00
_cell.angle_beta   90.00
_cell.angle_gamma   90.00
#
_symmetry.space_group_name_H-M   'P 1'
#
loop_
_entity.id
_entity.type
_entity.pdbx_description
1 polymer ?
#
loop_
_entity_poly.entity_id
_entity_poly.type
_entity_poly.pdbx_seq_one_letter_code
_entity_poly.pdbx_strand_id
1 'polypeptide(L)'
;MPTFRILLALQTVIFGLLIFVRHPVVFSVLVCIVLLCYGGGFGVLPSLTKEMYGSKLMPSLYGALLTAWSVGGIVGPQVVAFMKDNYADKAGLYAFVVGGGLLIVGLALSLGYKDPREAG
;
A
#
# COMPACT_ATOMS: atom_id res chain seq x y z
N MET A 1 14.76 -4.56 -3.02
CA MET A 1 13.58 -5.44 -2.98
C MET A 1 13.13 -5.87 -1.57
N PRO A 2 13.98 -6.38 -0.66
CA PRO A 2 13.50 -7.01 0.59
C PRO A 2 12.81 -6.02 1.55
N THR A 3 13.32 -4.80 1.67
CA THR A 3 12.70 -3.73 2.50
C THR A 3 11.29 -3.38 2.07
N PHE A 4 11.03 -3.21 0.77
CA PHE A 4 9.69 -2.91 0.26
C PHE A 4 8.69 -4.04 0.50
N ARG A 5 9.12 -5.30 0.33
CA ARG A 5 8.30 -6.50 0.62
C ARG A 5 7.92 -6.56 2.11
N ILE A 6 8.85 -6.27 3.01
CA ILE A 6 8.60 -6.24 4.46
C ILE A 6 7.57 -5.15 4.81
N LEU A 7 7.68 -3.96 4.22
CA LEU A 7 6.73 -2.86 4.45
C LEU A 7 5.29 -3.22 3.99
N LEU A 8 5.16 -3.89 2.84
CA LEU A 8 3.86 -4.36 2.33
C LEU A 8 3.29 -5.51 3.17
N ALA A 9 4.12 -6.48 3.54
CA ALA A 9 3.70 -7.60 4.38
C ALA A 9 3.22 -7.11 5.76
N LEU A 10 3.93 -6.16 6.36
CA LEU A 10 3.57 -5.58 7.64
C LEU A 10 2.22 -4.84 7.57
N GLN A 11 2.00 -4.02 6.55
CA GLN A 11 0.70 -3.36 6.33
C GLN A 11 -0.43 -4.37 6.11
N THR A 12 -0.19 -5.43 5.35
CA THR A 12 -1.18 -6.48 5.08
C THR A 12 -1.63 -7.16 6.39
N VAL A 13 -0.68 -7.52 7.24
CA VAL A 13 -0.97 -8.13 8.56
C VAL A 13 -1.74 -7.15 9.45
N ILE A 14 -1.33 -5.88 9.49
CA ILE A 14 -2.00 -4.86 10.33
C ILE A 14 -3.43 -4.57 9.85
N PHE A 15 -3.67 -4.50 8.53
CA PHE A 15 -5.03 -4.35 8.00
C PHE A 15 -5.93 -5.53 8.38
N GLY A 16 -5.39 -6.75 8.39
CA GLY A 16 -6.10 -7.92 8.91
C GLY A 16 -6.43 -7.79 10.40
N LEU A 17 -5.48 -7.34 11.21
CA LEU A 17 -5.67 -7.10 12.65
C LEU A 17 -6.72 -6.00 12.93
N LEU A 18 -6.73 -4.92 12.16
CA LEU A 18 -7.68 -3.80 12.32
C LEU A 18 -9.14 -4.22 12.19
N ILE A 19 -9.44 -5.33 11.50
CA ILE A 19 -10.81 -5.88 11.39
C ILE A 19 -11.32 -6.41 12.75
N PHE A 20 -10.42 -6.90 13.61
CA PHE A 20 -10.78 -7.52 14.89
C PHE A 20 -10.65 -6.57 16.09
N VAL A 21 -9.91 -5.47 15.94
CA VAL A 21 -9.65 -4.52 17.02
C VAL A 21 -10.83 -3.58 17.21
N ARG A 22 -11.43 -3.62 18.40
CA ARG A 22 -12.50 -2.69 18.82
C ARG A 22 -12.04 -1.61 19.79
N HIS A 23 -10.84 -1.75 20.36
CA HIS A 23 -10.32 -0.80 21.35
C HIS A 23 -9.69 0.42 20.66
N PRO A 24 -10.15 1.66 20.93
CA PRO A 24 -9.77 2.85 20.16
C PRO A 24 -8.27 3.16 20.23
N VAL A 25 -7.65 2.98 21.40
CA VAL A 25 -6.19 3.24 21.56
C VAL A 25 -5.34 2.29 20.72
N VAL A 26 -5.70 0.99 20.71
CA VAL A 26 -4.96 -0.03 19.95
C VAL A 26 -5.15 0.19 18.46
N PHE A 27 -6.36 0.55 18.06
CA PHE A 27 -6.69 0.93 16.69
C PHE A 27 -5.82 2.11 16.22
N SER A 28 -5.74 3.20 17.00
CA SER A 28 -4.92 4.36 16.66
C SER A 28 -3.44 4.02 16.51
N VAL A 29 -2.88 3.22 17.42
CA VAL A 29 -1.48 2.79 17.35
C VAL A 29 -1.21 1.98 16.07
N LEU A 30 -2.09 1.04 15.73
CA LEU A 30 -1.98 0.25 14.50
C LEU A 30 -2.05 1.12 13.25
N VAL A 31 -2.96 2.10 13.21
CA VAL A 31 -3.05 3.08 12.11
C VAL A 31 -1.77 3.92 12.01
N CYS A 32 -1.20 4.36 13.13
CA CYS A 32 0.09 5.05 13.13
C CYS A 32 1.21 4.19 12.53
N ILE A 33 1.24 2.89 12.82
CA ILE A 33 2.23 1.97 12.24
C ILE A 33 2.01 1.83 10.73
N VAL A 34 0.75 1.73 10.26
CA VAL A 34 0.43 1.73 8.83
C VAL A 34 0.93 3.00 8.15
N LEU A 35 0.64 4.17 8.73
CA LEU A 35 1.10 5.47 8.21
C LEU A 35 2.63 5.58 8.17
N LEU A 36 3.31 5.05 9.19
CA LEU A 36 4.77 4.96 9.22
C LEU A 36 5.30 4.07 8.09
N CYS A 37 4.70 2.89 7.88
CA CYS A 37 5.10 1.97 6.82
C CYS A 37 4.87 2.57 5.43
N TYR A 38 3.76 3.30 5.28
CA TYR A 38 3.42 4.03 4.08
C TYR A 38 4.46 5.13 3.78
N GLY A 39 4.86 5.92 4.78
CA GLY A 39 5.96 6.89 4.66
C GLY A 39 7.30 6.24 4.34
N GLY A 40 7.61 5.10 4.97
CA GLY A 40 8.80 4.30 4.66
C GLY A 40 8.82 3.78 3.22
N GLY A 41 7.66 3.41 2.67
CA GLY A 41 7.51 3.03 1.26
C GLY A 41 7.94 4.15 0.32
N PHE A 42 7.42 5.36 0.53
CA PHE A 42 7.80 6.54 -0.27
C PHE A 42 9.29 6.90 -0.17
N GLY A 43 9.92 6.72 0.99
CA GLY A 43 11.36 6.95 1.15
C GLY A 43 12.23 5.93 0.41
N VAL A 44 11.76 4.70 0.25
CA VAL A 44 12.51 3.60 -0.38
C VAL A 44 12.25 3.52 -1.90
N LEU A 45 11.12 4.03 -2.40
CA LEU A 45 10.79 4.03 -3.83
C LEU A 45 11.83 4.73 -4.75
N PRO A 46 12.36 5.94 -4.45
CA PRO A 46 13.32 6.59 -5.33
C PRO A 46 14.69 5.87 -5.32
N SER A 47 15.11 5.31 -4.18
CA SER A 47 16.35 4.52 -4.13
C SER A 47 16.20 3.21 -4.91
N LEU A 48 15.06 2.53 -4.81
CA LEU A 48 14.78 1.31 -5.57
C LEU A 48 14.72 1.57 -7.08
N THR A 49 14.00 2.60 -7.51
CA THR A 49 13.91 2.93 -8.94
C THR A 49 15.28 3.33 -9.51
N LYS A 50 16.09 4.05 -8.73
CA LYS A 50 17.49 4.35 -9.09
C LYS A 50 18.35 3.09 -9.20
N GLU A 51 18.22 2.15 -8.28
CA GLU A 51 18.98 0.89 -8.29
C GLU A 51 18.58 -0.04 -9.46
N MET A 52 17.30 -0.05 -9.85
CA MET A 52 16.79 -0.95 -10.88
C MET A 52 16.92 -0.40 -12.31
N TYR A 53 16.68 0.90 -12.48
CA TYR A 53 16.58 1.54 -13.81
C TYR A 53 17.65 2.61 -14.05
N GLY A 54 18.54 2.82 -13.08
CA GLY A 54 19.58 3.84 -13.13
C GLY A 54 19.07 5.25 -12.84
N SER A 55 19.99 6.17 -12.60
CA SER A 55 19.69 7.56 -12.22
C SER A 55 19.02 8.38 -13.32
N LYS A 56 19.21 8.03 -14.60
CA LYS A 56 18.63 8.76 -15.73
C LYS A 56 17.11 8.61 -15.82
N LEU A 57 16.58 7.42 -15.56
CA LEU A 57 15.14 7.13 -15.64
C LEU A 57 14.42 7.30 -14.29
N MET A 58 15.16 7.39 -13.18
CA MET A 58 14.61 7.56 -11.83
C MET A 58 13.54 8.68 -11.73
N PRO A 59 13.76 9.92 -12.22
CA PRO A 59 12.76 10.99 -12.06
C PRO A 59 11.48 10.74 -12.86
N SER A 60 11.61 10.16 -14.06
CA SER A 60 10.47 9.89 -14.94
C SER A 60 9.61 8.75 -14.40
N LEU A 61 10.23 7.67 -13.94
CA LEU A 61 9.53 6.55 -13.30
C LEU A 61 8.90 6.95 -11.96
N TYR A 62 9.61 7.73 -11.14
CA TYR A 62 9.06 8.24 -9.89
C TYR A 62 7.88 9.20 -10.14
N GLY A 63 7.94 10.02 -11.18
CA GLY A 63 6.82 10.85 -11.63
C GLY A 63 5.59 10.00 -12.01
N ALA A 64 5.79 8.93 -12.79
CA ALA A 64 4.70 8.02 -13.15
C ALA A 64 4.09 7.31 -11.92
N LEU A 65 4.92 6.92 -10.94
CA LEU A 65 4.45 6.38 -9.66
C LEU A 65 3.60 7.38 -8.88
N LEU A 66 4.01 8.66 -8.84
CA LEU A 66 3.23 9.72 -8.22
C LEU A 66 1.89 9.95 -8.92
N THR A 67 1.85 9.85 -10.26
CA THR A 67 0.58 9.90 -11.01
C THR A 67 -0.34 8.75 -10.62
N ALA A 68 0.17 7.51 -10.61
CA ALA A 68 -0.60 6.34 -10.18
C ALA A 68 -1.10 6.49 -8.73
N TRP A 69 -0.26 7.06 -7.86
CA TRP A 69 -0.62 7.36 -6.49
C TRP A 69 -1.76 8.39 -6.37
N SER A 70 -1.69 9.48 -7.15
CA SER A 70 -2.76 10.49 -7.20
C SER A 70 -4.09 9.89 -7.69
N VAL A 71 -4.05 8.98 -8.67
CA VAL A 71 -5.25 8.25 -9.12
C VAL A 71 -5.82 7.42 -7.97
N GLY A 72 -4.98 6.70 -7.22
CA GLY A 72 -5.41 5.98 -6.02
C GLY A 72 -6.04 6.90 -4.95
N GLY A 73 -5.49 8.10 -4.77
CA GLY A 73 -6.04 9.11 -3.86
C GLY A 73 -7.43 9.63 -4.26
N ILE A 74 -7.76 9.63 -5.55
CA ILE A 74 -9.09 10.00 -6.07
C ILE A 74 -10.05 8.81 -5.96
N VAL A 75 -9.62 7.62 -6.40
CA VAL A 75 -10.47 6.42 -6.46
C VAL A 75 -10.79 5.86 -5.06
N GLY A 76 -9.84 5.89 -4.13
CA GLY A 76 -10.00 5.32 -2.79
C GLY A 76 -11.21 5.87 -2.02
N PRO A 77 -11.34 7.20 -1.84
CA PRO A 77 -12.50 7.80 -1.18
C PRO A 77 -13.82 7.52 -1.89
N GLN A 78 -13.83 7.46 -3.23
CA GLN A 78 -15.03 7.15 -4.01
C GLN A 78 -15.52 5.72 -3.73
N VAL A 79 -14.59 4.75 -3.66
CA VAL A 79 -14.92 3.36 -3.31
C VAL A 79 -15.46 3.27 -1.88
N VAL A 80 -14.85 3.97 -0.92
CA VAL A 80 -15.32 4.01 0.47
C VAL A 80 -16.69 4.69 0.60
N ALA A 81 -16.92 5.78 -0.12
CA ALA A 81 -18.21 6.46 -0.15
C ALA A 81 -19.31 5.54 -0.71
N PHE A 82 -19.03 4.86 -1.82
CA PHE A 82 -19.96 3.86 -2.38
C PHE A 82 -20.30 2.74 -1.39
N MET A 83 -19.30 2.23 -0.65
CA MET A 83 -19.54 1.23 0.39
C MET A 83 -20.36 1.77 1.55
N LYS A 84 -20.13 3.04 1.95
CA LYS A 84 -20.91 3.70 3.01
C LYS A 84 -22.38 3.87 2.62
N ASP A 85 -22.65 4.23 1.37
CA ASP A 85 -24.01 4.49 0.89
C ASP A 85 -24.82 3.20 0.70
N ASN A 86 -24.18 2.10 0.29
CA ASN A 86 -24.86 0.81 0.07
C ASN A 86 -24.86 -0.12 1.29
N TYR A 87 -23.88 0.03 2.20
CA TYR A 87 -23.64 -0.89 3.32
C TYR A 87 -23.25 -0.15 4.61
N ALA A 88 -24.04 0.84 5.03
CA ALA A 88 -23.75 1.73 6.15
C ALA A 88 -23.33 1.01 7.46
N ASP A 89 -24.01 -0.06 7.85
CA ASP A 89 -23.73 -0.81 9.09
C ASP A 89 -22.36 -1.53 9.10
N LYS A 90 -21.79 -1.81 7.92
CA LYS A 90 -20.53 -2.58 7.79
C LYS A 90 -19.48 -1.86 6.94
N ALA A 91 -19.68 -0.58 6.63
CA ALA A 91 -18.84 0.20 5.74
C ALA A 91 -17.36 0.20 6.15
N GLY A 92 -17.09 0.28 7.47
CA GLY A 92 -15.72 0.20 7.99
C GLY A 92 -15.05 -1.15 7.71
N LEU A 93 -15.75 -2.26 7.95
CA LEU A 93 -15.24 -3.59 7.68
C LEU A 93 -14.96 -3.79 6.19
N TYR A 94 -15.90 -3.40 5.32
CA TYR A 94 -15.70 -3.51 3.88
C TYR A 94 -14.53 -2.65 3.39
N ALA A 95 -14.35 -1.45 3.93
CA ALA A 95 -13.20 -0.61 3.59
C ALA A 95 -11.86 -1.27 3.97
N PHE A 96 -11.76 -1.89 5.15
CA PHE A 96 -10.55 -2.62 5.55
C PHE A 96 -10.33 -3.89 4.75
N VAL A 97 -11.39 -4.62 4.39
CA VAL A 97 -11.29 -5.83 3.57
C VAL A 97 -10.87 -5.49 2.14
N VAL A 98 -11.45 -4.47 1.52
CA VAL A 98 -11.07 -4.01 0.17
C VAL A 98 -9.63 -3.48 0.16
N GLY A 99 -9.27 -2.65 1.14
CA GLY A 99 -7.90 -2.13 1.28
C GLY A 99 -6.88 -3.24 1.54
N GLY A 100 -7.19 -4.17 2.44
CA GLY A 100 -6.37 -5.35 2.72
C GLY A 100 -6.23 -6.28 1.52
N GLY A 101 -7.31 -6.50 0.76
CA GLY A 101 -7.29 -7.26 -0.49
C GLY A 101 -6.36 -6.62 -1.53
N LEU A 102 -6.40 -5.30 -1.67
CA LEU A 102 -5.50 -4.57 -2.58
C LEU A 102 -4.03 -4.69 -2.16
N LEU A 103 -3.75 -4.66 -0.84
CA LEU A 103 -2.41 -4.88 -0.30
C LEU A 103 -1.90 -6.30 -0.56
N ILE A 104 -2.76 -7.31 -0.42
CA ILE A 104 -2.42 -8.71 -0.75
C ILE A 104 -2.07 -8.85 -2.22
N VAL A 105 -2.85 -8.24 -3.13
CA VAL A 105 -2.53 -8.22 -4.56
C VAL A 105 -1.19 -7.54 -4.81
N GLY A 106 -0.94 -6.39 -4.17
CA GLY A 106 0.35 -5.69 -4.27
C GLY A 106 1.52 -6.53 -3.76
N LEU A 107 1.35 -7.25 -2.66
CA LEU A 107 2.35 -8.16 -2.10
C LEU A 107 2.60 -9.35 -3.05
N ALA A 108 1.55 -9.96 -3.59
CA ALA A 108 1.65 -11.06 -4.55
C ALA A 108 2.39 -10.64 -5.82
N LEU A 109 2.06 -9.45 -6.37
CA LEU A 109 2.78 -8.86 -7.50
C LEU A 109 4.25 -8.60 -7.16
N SER A 110 4.54 -8.10 -5.95
CA SER A 110 5.91 -7.85 -5.51
C SER A 110 6.74 -9.13 -5.32
N LEU A 111 6.09 -10.25 -4.96
CA LEU A 111 6.71 -11.57 -4.85
C LEU A 111 6.92 -12.21 -6.23
N GLY A 112 5.97 -12.06 -7.14
CA GLY A 112 6.05 -12.56 -8.52
C GLY A 112 6.96 -11.73 -9.43
N TYR A 113 7.29 -10.50 -9.03
CA TYR A 113 8.20 -9.63 -9.78
C TYR A 113 9.63 -10.19 -9.73
N LYS A 114 10.11 -10.65 -10.90
CA LYS A 114 11.49 -11.08 -11.11
C LYS A 114 12.34 -9.86 -11.43
N ASP A 115 13.42 -9.66 -10.68
CA ASP A 115 14.28 -8.47 -10.83
C ASP A 115 14.90 -8.48 -12.24
N PRO A 116 14.82 -7.39 -13.02
CA PRO A 116 15.42 -7.32 -14.35
C PRO A 116 16.94 -7.53 -14.35
N ARG A 117 17.61 -7.46 -13.18
CA ARG A 117 19.02 -7.86 -13.01
C ARG A 117 19.28 -9.36 -13.16
N GLU A 118 18.25 -10.20 -13.11
CA GLU A 118 18.36 -11.65 -13.35
C GLU A 118 18.06 -12.05 -14.80
N ALA A 119 17.76 -11.07 -15.66
CA ALA A 119 17.38 -11.27 -17.06
C ALA A 119 18.36 -10.58 -18.02
N GLY A 120 19.67 -10.82 -17.85
CA GLY A 120 20.71 -10.53 -18.87
C GLY A 120 21.26 -9.12 -18.85
#